data_AF-A0AAW9TFY2-F1
#
_entry.id   AF-A0AAW9TFY2-F1
#
_cell.length_a   1.000
_cell.length_b   1.000
_cell.length_c   1.000
_cell.angle_alpha   90.00
_cell.angle_beta   90.00
_cell.angle_gamma   90.00
#
_symmetry.space_group_name_H-M   'P 1'
#
loop_
_entity.id
_entity.type
_entity.pdbx_description
1 polymer ?
#
loop_
_entity_poly.entity_id
_entity_poly.type
_entity_poly.pdbx_seq_one_letter_code
_entity_poly.pdbx_strand_id
1 'polypeptide(L)'
;MKTDLALTVDQETSTQHIFEKMREDAVSEGKRLIAGELALEIGFREGSITEANLRAQLRAVETIRANLRYIHLTAHLEMMRVLTEAQVKQYSELRG
;
A
#
# COMPACT_ATOMS: atom_id res chain seq x y z
N MET A 1 8.77 15.74 -5.86
CA MET A 1 8.22 14.79 -6.84
C MET A 1 7.43 15.47 -7.95
N LYS A 2 6.35 16.21 -7.67
CA LYS A 2 5.56 16.91 -8.73
C LYS A 2 6.37 17.94 -9.51
N THR A 3 7.08 18.83 -8.82
CA THR A 3 7.91 19.87 -9.45
C THR A 3 9.10 19.30 -10.22
N ASP A 4 9.58 18.12 -9.84
CA ASP A 4 10.77 17.53 -10.41
C ASP A 4 10.49 16.88 -11.78
N LEU A 5 9.27 16.40 -12.02
CA LEU A 5 8.90 15.65 -13.23
C LEU A 5 8.32 16.51 -14.37
N ALA A 6 8.19 17.83 -14.18
CA ALA A 6 7.60 18.75 -15.16
C ALA A 6 6.29 18.20 -15.77
N LEU A 7 5.33 17.83 -14.91
CA LEU A 7 4.05 17.24 -15.32
C LEU A 7 3.19 18.25 -16.07
N THR A 8 2.40 17.77 -17.04
CA THR A 8 1.30 18.58 -17.61
C THR A 8 0.14 18.66 -16.62
N VAL A 9 -0.78 19.62 -16.81
CA VAL A 9 -1.97 19.78 -15.94
C VAL A 9 -2.81 18.48 -15.86
N ASP A 10 -2.96 17.78 -16.99
CA ASP A 10 -3.69 16.51 -17.03
C ASP A 10 -2.96 15.38 -16.29
N GLN A 11 -1.62 15.33 -16.41
CA GLN A 11 -0.79 14.41 -15.65
C GLN A 11 -0.83 14.74 -14.15
N GLU A 12 -0.79 16.02 -13.76
CA GLU A 12 -0.90 16.43 -12.35
C GLU A 12 -2.22 15.98 -11.74
N THR A 13 -3.32 16.15 -12.47
CA THR A 13 -4.65 15.71 -12.04
C THR A 13 -4.71 14.19 -11.90
N SER A 14 -4.24 13.45 -12.92
CA SER A 14 -4.25 11.99 -12.92
C SER A 14 -3.37 11.39 -11.82
N THR A 15 -2.15 11.93 -11.66
CA THR A 15 -1.21 11.48 -10.62
C THR A 15 -1.71 11.81 -9.20
N GLN A 16 -2.39 12.94 -9.02
CA GLN A 16 -3.03 13.27 -7.74
C GLN A 16 -4.12 12.26 -7.40
N HIS A 17 -5.01 11.94 -8.35
CA HIS A 17 -6.07 10.97 -8.15
C HIS A 17 -5.53 9.57 -7.80
N ILE A 18 -4.49 9.10 -8.52
CA ILE A 18 -3.83 7.82 -8.21
C ILE A 18 -3.26 7.83 -6.79
N PHE A 19 -2.60 8.91 -6.39
CA PHE A 19 -2.04 9.04 -5.04
C PHE A 19 -3.12 9.04 -3.96
N GLU A 20 -4.19 9.80 -4.14
CA GLU A 20 -5.30 9.88 -3.19
C GLU A 20 -5.97 8.53 -3.02
N LYS A 21 -6.29 7.85 -4.12
CA LYS A 21 -6.85 6.51 -4.09
C LYS A 21 -5.94 5.52 -3.36
N MET A 22 -4.66 5.47 -3.73
CA MET A 22 -3.68 4.60 -3.07
C MET A 22 -3.63 4.88 -1.56
N ARG A 23 -3.63 6.16 -1.15
CA ARG A 23 -3.59 6.57 0.25
C ARG A 23 -4.84 6.12 1.00
N GLU A 24 -6.02 6.33 0.44
CA GLU A 24 -7.29 5.91 1.04
C GLU A 24 -7.33 4.40 1.24
N ASP A 25 -7.02 3.64 0.18
CA ASP A 25 -6.99 2.18 0.22
C ASP A 25 -5.95 1.67 1.23
N ALA A 26 -4.74 2.26 1.25
CA ALA A 26 -3.68 1.89 2.19
C ALA A 26 -4.03 2.21 3.65
N VAL A 27 -4.70 3.33 3.92
CA VAL A 27 -5.17 3.67 5.27
C VAL A 27 -6.21 2.66 5.74
N SER A 28 -7.14 2.26 4.87
CA SER A 28 -8.15 1.24 5.17
C SER A 28 -7.50 -0.10 5.51
N GLU A 29 -6.60 -0.58 4.65
CA GLU A 29 -5.92 -1.87 4.84
C GLU A 29 -4.94 -1.84 6.03
N GLY A 30 -4.31 -0.69 6.31
CA GLY A 30 -3.46 -0.47 7.47
C GLY A 30 -4.22 -0.57 8.80
N LYS A 31 -5.45 -0.05 8.87
CA LYS A 31 -6.32 -0.23 10.05
C LYS A 31 -6.65 -1.71 10.27
N ARG A 32 -6.90 -2.46 9.20
CA ARG A 32 -7.12 -3.91 9.28
C ARG A 32 -5.89 -4.65 9.78
N LEU A 33 -4.69 -4.24 9.34
CA LEU A 33 -3.44 -4.83 9.78
C LEU A 33 -3.25 -4.63 11.30
N ILE A 34 -3.39 -3.39 11.77
CA ILE A 34 -3.28 -3.06 13.21
C ILE A 34 -4.29 -3.88 14.03
N ALA A 35 -5.53 -3.99 13.56
CA ALA A 35 -6.56 -4.77 14.25
C ALA A 35 -6.21 -6.28 14.31
N GLY A 36 -5.65 -6.84 13.23
CA GLY A 36 -5.21 -8.23 13.19
C GLY A 36 -4.03 -8.52 14.12
N GLU A 37 -3.03 -7.63 14.14
CA GLU A 37 -1.88 -7.72 15.06
C GLU A 37 -2.32 -7.57 16.52
N LEU A 38 -3.24 -6.65 16.82
CA LEU A 38 -3.80 -6.48 18.16
C LEU A 38 -4.60 -7.72 18.61
N ALA A 39 -5.34 -8.36 17.71
CA ALA A 39 -6.06 -9.59 18.02
C ALA A 39 -5.11 -10.76 18.35
N LEU A 40 -3.97 -10.87 17.66
CA LEU A 40 -2.91 -11.81 18.01
C LEU A 40 -2.35 -11.51 19.40
N GLU A 41 -2.00 -10.25 19.68
CA GLU A 41 -1.47 -9.83 20.98
C GLU A 41 -2.43 -10.16 22.14
N ILE A 42 -3.72 -9.80 21.99
CA ILE A 42 -4.76 -10.10 22.97
C ILE A 42 -4.90 -11.60 23.17
N GLY A 43 -4.92 -12.39 22.08
CA GLY A 43 -5.05 -13.83 22.17
C GLY A 43 -3.92 -14.49 22.98
N PHE A 44 -2.68 -14.03 22.79
CA PHE A 44 -1.55 -14.50 23.59
C PHE A 44 -1.67 -14.08 25.05
N ARG A 45 -2.06 -12.83 25.31
CA ARG A 45 -2.24 -12.29 26.66
C ARG A 45 -3.31 -13.06 27.46
N GLU A 46 -4.38 -13.45 26.78
CA GLU A 46 -5.52 -14.18 27.37
C GLU A 46 -5.32 -15.70 27.40
N GLY A 47 -4.26 -16.23 26.77
CA GLY A 47 -4.02 -17.67 26.67
C GLY A 47 -5.01 -18.41 25.77
N SER A 48 -5.69 -17.69 24.87
CA SER A 48 -6.69 -18.25 23.94
C SER A 48 -6.10 -18.72 22.61
N ILE A 49 -4.81 -18.49 22.39
CA ILE A 49 -4.10 -18.98 21.20
C ILE A 49 -3.86 -20.49 21.30
N THR A 50 -4.22 -21.17 20.22
CA THR A 50 -3.94 -22.58 19.95
C THR A 50 -3.09 -22.66 18.69
N GLU A 51 -2.36 -23.75 18.47
CA GLU A 51 -1.57 -23.91 17.25
C GLU A 51 -2.42 -23.76 15.97
N ALA A 52 -3.65 -24.28 16.01
CA ALA A 52 -4.58 -24.21 14.89
C ALA A 52 -5.02 -22.76 14.59
N ASN A 53 -5.43 -21.99 15.61
CA ASN A 53 -5.89 -20.63 15.40
C ASN A 53 -4.73 -19.66 15.10
N LEU A 54 -3.54 -19.90 15.64
CA LEU A 54 -2.34 -19.10 15.39
C LEU A 54 -2.00 -19.11 13.89
N ARG A 55 -1.96 -20.29 13.28
CA ARG A 55 -1.66 -20.41 11.85
C ARG A 55 -2.70 -19.72 10.97
N ALA A 56 -3.97 -19.76 11.37
CA ALA A 56 -5.03 -19.07 10.64
C ALA A 56 -4.92 -17.54 10.75
N GLN A 57 -4.70 -17.01 11.96
CA GLN A 57 -4.55 -15.59 12.21
C GLN A 57 -3.31 -15.00 11.52
N LEU A 58 -2.17 -15.69 11.59
CA LEU A 58 -0.95 -15.27 10.88
C LEU A 58 -1.17 -15.18 9.37
N ARG A 59 -1.84 -16.17 8.76
CA ARG A 59 -2.17 -16.11 7.32
C ARG A 59 -3.09 -14.93 6.98
N ALA A 60 -4.05 -14.63 7.85
CA ALA A 60 -4.94 -13.49 7.64
C ALA A 60 -4.17 -12.16 7.70
N VAL A 61 -3.32 -11.98 8.71
CA VAL A 61 -2.46 -10.79 8.87
C VAL A 61 -1.50 -10.64 7.69
N GLU A 62 -0.83 -11.71 7.27
CA GLU A 62 0.09 -11.66 6.14
C GLU A 62 -0.63 -11.42 4.80
N THR A 63 -1.89 -11.85 4.66
CA THR A 63 -2.71 -11.48 3.49
C THR A 63 -2.95 -9.98 3.45
N ILE A 64 -3.28 -9.36 4.59
CA ILE A 64 -3.48 -7.90 4.69
C ILE A 64 -2.15 -7.16 4.39
N ARG A 65 -1.02 -7.67 4.92
CA ARG A 65 0.31 -7.13 4.62
C ARG A 65 0.64 -7.20 3.12
N ALA A 66 0.31 -8.32 2.47
CA ALA A 66 0.48 -8.47 1.02
C ALA A 66 -0.41 -7.48 0.25
N ASN A 67 -1.65 -7.27 0.69
CA ASN A 67 -2.57 -6.30 0.07
C ASN A 67 -2.05 -4.86 0.18
N LEU A 68 -1.46 -4.46 1.31
CA LEU A 68 -0.81 -3.15 1.43
C LEU A 68 0.29 -2.95 0.38
N ARG A 69 1.12 -3.97 0.17
CA ARG A 69 2.16 -3.95 -0.88
C ARG A 69 1.53 -3.89 -2.27
N TYR A 70 0.46 -4.65 -2.49
CA TYR A 70 -0.28 -4.63 -3.74
C TYR A 70 -0.85 -3.24 -4.06
N ILE A 71 -1.52 -2.58 -3.10
CA ILE A 71 -2.07 -1.23 -3.26
C ILE A 71 -0.96 -0.26 -3.69
N HIS A 72 0.18 -0.29 -3.00
CA HIS A 72 1.33 0.56 -3.32
C HIS A 72 1.90 0.28 -4.71
N LEU A 73 2.14 -0.99 -5.04
CA LEU A 73 2.78 -1.37 -6.31
C LEU A 73 1.85 -1.17 -7.51
N THR A 74 0.55 -1.37 -7.34
CA THR A 74 -0.43 -1.07 -8.39
C THR A 74 -0.50 0.43 -8.67
N ALA A 75 -0.46 1.28 -7.64
CA ALA A 75 -0.39 2.73 -7.84
C ALA A 75 0.85 3.13 -8.65
N HIS A 76 2.00 2.49 -8.41
CA HIS A 76 3.18 2.69 -9.26
C HIS A 76 2.96 2.30 -10.71
N LEU A 77 2.36 1.13 -10.96
CA LEU A 77 2.04 0.69 -12.32
C LEU A 77 1.09 1.66 -13.03
N GLU A 78 0.13 2.23 -12.32
CA GLU A 78 -0.77 3.25 -12.85
C GLU A 78 -0.03 4.56 -13.16
N MET A 79 0.84 5.01 -12.26
CA MET A 79 1.70 6.19 -12.50
C MET A 79 2.52 6.02 -13.78
N MET A 80 3.07 4.82 -14.06
CA MET A 80 3.90 4.59 -15.24
C MET A 80 3.12 4.69 -16.56
N ARG A 81 1.79 4.54 -16.51
CA ARG A 81 0.91 4.70 -17.69
C ARG A 81 0.53 6.15 -17.96
N VAL A 82 0.66 7.03 -16.96
CA VAL A 82 0.35 8.46 -17.06
C VAL A 82 1.57 9.26 -17.50
N LEU A 83 2.76 8.85 -17.07
CA LEU A 83 4.01 9.54 -17.34
C LEU A 83 4.55 9.21 -18.74
N THR A 84 5.28 10.16 -19.32
CA THR A 84 6.11 9.91 -20.51
C THR A 84 7.34 9.08 -20.16
N GLU A 85 7.99 8.46 -21.14
CA GLU A 85 9.20 7.64 -20.90
C GLU A 85 10.31 8.42 -20.16
N ALA A 86 10.53 9.69 -20.54
CA ALA A 86 11.52 10.55 -19.87
C ALA A 86 11.15 10.79 -18.40
N GLN A 87 9.87 11.05 -18.12
CA GLN A 87 9.36 11.24 -16.76
C GLN A 87 9.40 9.94 -15.95
N VAL A 88 9.15 8.78 -16.56
CA VAL A 88 9.28 7.46 -15.90
C VAL A 88 10.71 7.22 -15.43
N LYS A 89 11.71 7.54 -16.27
CA LYS A 89 13.12 7.41 -15.90
C LYS A 89 13.45 8.27 -14.69
N GLN A 90 13.07 9.54 -14.73
CA GLN A 90 13.30 10.47 -13.63
C GLN A 90 12.52 10.08 -12.37
N TYR A 91 11.28 9.61 -12.53
CA TYR A 91 10.46 9.12 -11.42
C TYR A 91 11.12 7.94 -10.70
N SER A 92 11.67 7.00 -11.47
CA SER A 92 12.37 5.84 -10.93
C SER A 92 13.62 6.25 -10.14
N GLU A 93 14.36 7.26 -10.60
CA GLU A 93 15.52 7.82 -9.90
C GLU A 93 15.11 8.56 -8.60
N LEU A 94 14.01 9.31 -8.62
CA LEU A 94 13.50 10.05 -7.46
C LEU A 94 12.92 9.14 -6.38
N ARG A 95 12.44 7.95 -6.77
CA ARG A 95 11.81 7.00 -5.85
C ARG A 95 12.82 6.23 -4.99
N GLY A 96 14.02 5.97 -5.52
CA GLY A 96 15.00 5.04 -4.92
C GLY A 96 14.65 3.58 -5.18
#